data_AF-A0A832MQH0-F1
#
_entry.id   AF-A0A832MQH0-F1
#
_cell.length_a   1.000
_cell.length_b   1.000
_cell.length_c   1.000
_cell.angle_alpha   90.00
_cell.angle_beta   90.00
_cell.angle_gamma   90.00
#
_symmetry.space_group_name_H-M   'P 1'
#
loop_
_entity.id
_entity.type
_entity.pdbx_description
1 polymer ?
#
loop_
_entity_poly.entity_id
_entity_poly.type
_entity_poly.pdbx_seq_one_letter_code
_entity_poly.pdbx_strand_id
1 'polypeptide(L)' 'MRTVITLETKTLKPDPIQRLMKHYPRIVVIKAALMILQSGQKMSEENIERALKQILSDDEEESRD' A
#
# COMPACT_ATOMS: atom_id res chain seq x y z
N MET A 1 -7.43 32.55 32.28
CA MET A 1 -7.17 31.10 32.23
C MET A 1 -7.31 30.65 30.78
N ARG A 2 -6.26 30.07 30.17
CA ARG A 2 -6.33 29.51 28.81
C ARG A 2 -6.57 28.01 28.91
N THR A 3 -7.65 27.53 28.32
CA THR A 3 -7.97 26.10 28.22
C THR A 3 -7.15 25.51 27.07
N VAL A 4 -6.21 24.62 27.39
CA VAL A 4 -5.45 23.87 26.39
C VAL A 4 -6.23 22.58 26.12
N ILE A 5 -6.76 22.44 24.90
CA ILE A 5 -7.46 21.23 24.47
C ILE A 5 -6.41 20.25 23.95
N THR A 6 -6.05 19.26 24.76
CA THR A 6 -5.19 18.15 24.34
C THR A 6 -6.05 17.19 23.53
N LEU A 7 -5.93 17.24 22.20
CA LEU A 7 -6.53 16.25 21.31
C LEU A 7 -5.75 14.94 21.43
N GLU A 8 -6.29 13.97 22.16
CA GLU A 8 -5.77 12.60 22.13
C GLU A 8 -5.99 12.03 20.74
N THR A 9 -4.95 12.08 19.90
CA THR A 9 -4.95 11.38 18.62
C THR A 9 -4.94 9.89 18.92
N LYS A 10 -6.10 9.25 18.89
CA LYS A 10 -6.20 7.79 18.70
C LYS A 10 -5.24 7.46 17.57
N THR A 11 -4.20 6.68 17.87
CA THR A 11 -3.22 6.22 16.89
C THR A 11 -3.98 5.36 15.88
N LEU A 12 -4.44 6.01 14.81
CA LEU A 12 -4.97 5.32 13.64
C LEU A 12 -3.89 4.33 13.23
N LYS A 13 -4.25 3.04 13.17
CA LYS A 13 -3.33 2.01 12.68
C LYS A 13 -2.76 2.52 11.36
N PRO A 14 -1.43 2.45 11.17
CA PRO A 14 -0.79 3.01 9.99
C PRO A 14 -1.48 2.47 8.75
N ASP A 15 -1.81 3.39 7.83
CA ASP A 15 -2.44 3.04 6.56
C ASP A 15 -1.61 1.94 5.89
N PRO A 16 -2.23 0.83 5.45
CA PRO A 16 -1.51 -0.26 4.80
C PRO A 16 -0.67 0.21 3.61
N ILE A 17 -1.11 1.24 2.87
CA ILE A 17 -0.33 1.86 1.79
C ILE A 17 0.93 2.52 2.35
N GLN A 18 0.82 3.29 3.44
CA GLN A 18 1.98 3.94 4.07
C GLN A 18 2.99 2.92 4.61
N ARG A 19 2.51 1.77 5.10
CA ARG A 19 3.39 0.69 5.54
C ARG A 19 4.14 0.06 4.37
N LEU A 20 3.44 -0.26 3.29
CA LEU A 20 4.03 -0.88 2.09
C LEU A 20 5.02 0.07 1.39
N MET A 21 4.74 1.38 1.35
CA MET A 21 5.66 2.37 0.78
C MET A 21 7.02 2.48 1.50
N LYS A 22 7.18 1.91 2.71
CA LYS A 22 8.48 1.83 3.38
C LYS A 22 9.38 0.73 2.79
N HIS A 23 8.80 -0.26 2.15
CA HIS A 23 9.49 -1.47 1.69
C HIS A 23 9.53 -1.60 0.17
N TYR A 24 8.57 -0.96 -0.52
CA TYR A 24 8.42 -1.04 -1.97
C TYR A 24 8.50 0.34 -2.62
N PRO A 25 8.98 0.44 -3.88
CA PRO A 25 8.95 1.69 -4.61
C PRO A 25 7.51 2.21 -4.75
N ARG A 26 7.33 3.52 -4.53
CA ARG A 26 6.00 4.15 -4.48
C ARG A 26 5.15 3.87 -5.73
N ILE A 27 5.78 3.90 -6.91
CA ILE A 27 5.10 3.66 -8.19
C ILE A 27 4.52 2.24 -8.25
N VAL A 28 5.26 1.24 -7.76
CA VAL A 28 4.83 -0.16 -7.74
C VAL A 28 3.65 -0.35 -6.78
N VAL A 29 3.68 0.31 -5.61
CA VAL A 29 2.55 0.31 -4.67
C VAL A 29 1.30 0.92 -5.28
N ILE A 30 1.43 2.03 -6.02
CA ILE A 30 0.31 2.67 -6.71
C ILE A 30 -0.24 1.75 -7.81
N LYS A 31 0.63 1.12 -8.61
CA LYS A 31 0.23 0.15 -9.65
C LYS A 31 -0.55 -1.03 -9.05
N ALA A 32 -0.04 -1.62 -7.96
CA ALA A 32 -0.71 -2.70 -7.25
C ALA A 32 -2.10 -2.28 -6.72
N ALA A 33 -2.19 -1.12 -6.07
CA ALA A 33 -3.47 -0.60 -5.57
C ALA A 33 -4.49 -0.36 -6.70
N LEU A 34 -4.05 0.15 -7.85
CA LEU A 34 -4.90 0.32 -9.04
C LEU A 34 -5.41 -1.01 -9.57
N MET A 35 -4.56 -2.04 -9.65
CA MET A 35 -4.97 -3.39 -10.07
C MET A 35 -6.05 -3.98 -9.14
N ILE A 36 -5.91 -3.79 -7.82
CA ILE A 36 -6.90 -4.23 -6.84
C ILE A 36 -8.24 -3.50 -7.00
N LEU A 37 -8.21 -2.19 -7.30
CA LEU A 37 -9.43 -1.43 -7.58
C LEU A 37 -10.12 -1.90 -8.86
N GLN A 38 -9.35 -2.14 -9.93
CA GLN A 38 -9.88 -2.60 -11.21
C GLN A 38 -10.50 -4.00 -11.12
N SER A 39 -9.95 -4.87 -10.27
CA SER A 39 -10.51 -6.21 -10.03
C SER A 39 -11.73 -6.22 -9.09
N GLY A 40 -12.11 -5.07 -8.52
CA GLY A 40 -13.18 -4.96 -7.54
C GLY A 40 -12.87 -5.64 -6.20
N GLN A 41 -11.60 -5.98 -5.95
CA GLN A 41 -11.18 -6.62 -4.71
C GLN A 41 -11.09 -5.61 -3.56
N LYS A 42 -11.23 -6.11 -2.33
CA LYS A 42 -11.07 -5.29 -1.13
C LYS A 42 -9.65 -4.73 -1.07
N MET A 43 -9.53 -3.44 -0.78
CA MET A 43 -8.25 -2.75 -0.51
C MET A 43 -7.68 -3.17 0.85
N SER A 44 -7.26 -4.43 0.98
CA SER A 44 -6.54 -4.96 2.14
C SER A 44 -5.05 -5.04 1.84
N GLU A 45 -4.24 -4.96 2.88
CA GLU A 45 -2.79 -5.06 2.74
C GLU A 45 -2.36 -6.37 2.06
N GLU A 46 -2.98 -7.48 2.42
CA GLU A 46 -2.70 -8.80 1.86
C GLU A 46 -2.95 -8.85 0.34
N ASN A 47 -4.01 -8.20 -0.14
CA ASN A 47 -4.31 -8.13 -1.57
C ASN A 47 -3.29 -7.25 -2.30
N ILE A 48 -2.94 -6.10 -1.71
CA ILE A 48 -1.93 -5.21 -2.29
C ILE A 48 -0.56 -5.90 -2.32
N GLU A 49 -0.17 -6.61 -1.26
CA GLU A 49 1.10 -7.34 -1.20
C GLU A 49 1.17 -8.49 -2.21
N ARG A 50 0.04 -9.20 -2.44
CA ARG A 50 -0.04 -10.22 -3.49
C ARG A 50 0.14 -9.63 -4.88
N ALA A 51 -0.53 -8.52 -5.17
CA ALA A 51 -0.37 -7.82 -6.45
C ALA A 51 1.05 -7.25 -6.63
N LEU A 52 1.67 -6.75 -5.55
CA LEU A 52 3.07 -6.32 -5.56
C LEU A 52 4.01 -7.47 -5.93
N LYS A 53 3.82 -8.67 -5.35
CA LYS A 53 4.64 -9.84 -5.68
C LYS A 53 4.48 -10.24 -7.14
N GLN A 54 3.26 -10.21 -7.68
CA GLN A 54 3.03 -10.48 -9.11
C GLN A 54 3.76 -9.48 -10.00
N ILE A 55 3.64 -8.18 -9.74
CA ILE A 55 4.32 -7.15 -10.55
C ILE A 55 5.84 -7.35 -10.54
N LEU A 56 6.42 -7.63 -9.38
CA LEU A 56 7.87 -7.82 -9.24
C LEU A 56 8.36 -9.13 -9.90
N SER A 57 7.52 -10.16 -9.95
CA SER A 57 7.84 -11.42 -10.63
C SER A 57 7.69 -11.31 -12.15
N ASP A 58 6.68 -10.58 -12.65
CA ASP A 58 6.47 -10.37 -14.08
C ASP A 58 7.63 -9.56 -14.70
N ASP A 59 8.14 -8.54 -13.98
CA ASP A 59 9.31 -7.75 -14.42
C ASP A 59 10.60 -8.59 -14.52
N GLU A 60 10.73 -9.70 -13.75
CA GLU A 60 11.88 -10.61 -13.82
C GLU A 60 11.83 -11.55 -15.04
N GLU A 61 10.64 -11.92 -15.51
CA GLU A 61 10.47 -12.75 -16.71
C GLU A 61 10.68 -11.94 -18.01
N GLU A 62 10.21 -10.69 -18.06
CA GLU A 62 10.35 -9.82 -19.26
C GLU A 62 11.81 -9.40 -19.54
N SER A 63 12.72 -9.55 -18.57
CA SER A 63 14.15 -9.26 -18.73
C SER A 63 14.98 -10.46 -19.24
N ARG A 64 14.35 -11.60 -19.55
CA ARG A 64 15.03 -12.85 -19.96
C ARG A 64 14.81 -13.26 -21.42
N ASP A 65 14.00 -12.53 -22.18
CA ASP A 65 13.80 -12.68 -23.63
C ASP A 65 14.56 -11.60 -24.43
#